data_AF-A0A1Q3E8D9-F1
#
_entry.id   AF-A0A1Q3E8D9-F1
#
_cell.length_a   1.000
_cell.length_b   1.000
_cell.length_c   1.000
_cell.angle_alpha   90.00
_cell.angle_beta   90.00
_cell.angle_gamma   90.00
#
_symmetry.space_group_name_H-M   'P 1'
#
loop_
_entity.id
_entity.type
_entity.pdbx_description
1 polymer ?
#
loop_
_entity_poly.entity_id
_entity_poly.type
_entity_poly.pdbx_seq_one_letter_code
_entity_poly.pdbx_strand_id
1 'polypeptide(L)'
;MISLWAPREFMAEPSGKPPPVPAKWQPQAYTFSTDDGKTYKRRLHGFEAICNSYALHDFLLAFTGSVEVQLRNQFGTSIPEQKVIASLRSAWIFLRHRVPAVALRTTYQPEDASWTVLYDVPNGSDDIDTWVAQTLVWRETKVDCLEYDLDEKWEFTHGEYPLRLIVSPMEVATGRYMISLAGPHGMIDGRMSMILLNDLVGSLNDQIYETAPVDSTIRWGEETARLASTGAILTGLDMDTIPEPAVTKGEEFVPFLPPFVENIIGTHDVTMRLVEFDSARTSALREKCRGNHITVTVAVDAIFALAHAEAVLLNAAAIGEAHYASTIDAYTKAIHWFMPLSCKDQRPSWPTSSSIRHPEGTTLFGTDGYPLQTRMETIRKAVGFSVDTNSFNPCKKEFFWSVVAAEIAAAHAAPRKDLAAVDSGLDIVLNILALNHSEPGLYNKELAAPGRHLLGFTRPVESCRYHQDTIVLLAERRPQSDSVLLFALNLNDQGPSSP
;
A
#
# COMPACT_ATOMS: atom_id res chain seq x y z
N MET A 1 -6.90 17.44 -6.70
CA MET A 1 -6.83 16.61 -5.49
C MET A 1 -8.24 16.23 -5.15
N ILE A 2 -8.49 14.94 -4.95
CA ILE A 2 -9.84 14.37 -4.90
C ILE A 2 -10.40 14.62 -3.49
N SER A 3 -11.54 15.30 -3.39
CA SER A 3 -12.33 15.35 -2.16
C SER A 3 -13.11 14.04 -2.08
N LEU A 4 -12.49 13.02 -1.49
CA LEU A 4 -13.08 11.70 -1.43
C LEU A 4 -13.97 11.58 -0.20
N TRP A 5 -15.25 11.38 -0.49
CA TRP A 5 -16.26 10.99 0.47
C TRP A 5 -16.15 9.48 0.72
N ALA A 6 -16.31 9.08 1.98
CA ALA A 6 -16.60 7.68 2.27
C ALA A 6 -17.92 7.29 1.55
N PRO A 7 -18.02 6.09 0.95
CA PRO A 7 -19.18 5.69 0.19
C PRO A 7 -20.48 5.77 1.02
N ARG A 8 -21.54 6.33 0.39
CA ARG A 8 -22.85 6.63 1.00
C ARG A 8 -23.55 5.45 1.66
N GLU A 9 -23.19 4.22 1.27
CA GLU A 9 -23.83 2.98 1.74
C GLU A 9 -23.18 2.40 3.00
N PHE A 10 -22.04 2.94 3.45
CA PHE A 10 -21.34 2.48 4.67
C PHE A 10 -21.67 3.31 5.92
N MET A 11 -22.57 4.29 5.78
CA MET A 11 -23.10 5.03 6.91
C MET A 11 -24.37 4.35 7.42
N ALA A 12 -24.44 4.15 8.73
CA ALA A 12 -25.52 3.50 9.47
C ALA A 12 -26.93 3.83 8.96
N GLU A 13 -27.86 2.91 9.25
CA GLU A 13 -29.30 2.90 8.90
C GLU A 13 -29.85 4.23 8.35
N PRO A 14 -30.62 4.22 7.23
CA PRO A 14 -31.12 5.42 6.59
C PRO A 14 -32.03 6.20 7.54
N SER A 15 -31.45 7.10 8.33
CA SER A 15 -32.15 8.01 9.23
C SER A 15 -32.93 9.09 8.48
N GLY A 16 -33.09 8.95 7.17
CA GLY A 16 -33.88 9.81 6.29
C GLY A 16 -33.35 11.24 6.17
N LYS A 17 -32.28 11.59 6.87
CA LYS A 17 -31.68 12.92 6.81
C LYS A 17 -30.47 12.87 5.89
N PRO A 18 -30.41 13.73 4.85
CA PRO A 18 -29.18 13.89 4.10
C PRO A 18 -28.05 14.23 5.08
N PRO A 19 -26.84 13.69 4.87
CA PRO A 19 -25.71 14.04 5.70
C PRO A 19 -25.55 15.57 5.71
N PRO A 20 -25.15 16.16 6.84
CA PRO A 20 -24.93 17.59 6.92
C PRO A 20 -23.98 18.04 5.80
N VAL A 21 -24.31 19.18 5.17
CA VAL A 21 -23.40 19.83 4.20
C VAL A 21 -22.03 19.96 4.87
N PRO A 22 -20.93 19.57 4.20
CA PRO A 22 -19.60 19.66 4.80
C PRO A 22 -19.36 21.05 5.34
N ALA A 23 -18.82 21.12 6.55
CA ALA A 23 -18.23 22.37 7.00
C ALA A 23 -17.24 22.85 5.93
N LYS A 24 -17.19 24.17 5.68
CA LYS A 24 -16.17 24.79 4.83
C LYS A 24 -14.79 24.23 5.19
N TRP A 25 -13.91 24.10 4.18
CA TRP A 25 -12.53 23.67 4.39
C TRP A 25 -11.90 24.47 5.55
N GLN A 26 -11.32 23.74 6.52
CA GLN A 26 -10.69 24.30 7.70
C GLN A 26 -9.23 23.82 7.75
N PRO A 27 -8.30 24.53 7.08
CA PRO A 27 -6.89 24.11 7.00
C PRO A 27 -6.26 23.81 8.36
N GLN A 28 -6.65 24.57 9.38
CA GLN A 28 -6.18 24.42 10.76
C GLN A 28 -6.50 23.07 11.38
N ALA A 29 -7.56 22.39 10.94
CA ALA A 29 -7.94 21.09 11.47
C ALA A 29 -6.98 19.97 11.02
N TYR A 30 -6.20 20.20 9.96
CA TYR A 30 -5.32 19.21 9.33
C TYR A 30 -3.83 19.49 9.57
N THR A 31 -3.53 20.47 10.41
CA THR A 31 -2.20 20.78 10.95
C THR A 31 -2.19 20.37 12.42
N PHE A 32 -1.08 19.81 12.90
CA PHE A 32 -0.97 19.46 14.32
C PHE A 32 -1.08 20.71 15.19
N SER A 33 -1.97 20.66 16.18
CA SER A 33 -2.13 21.70 17.20
C SER A 33 -2.25 21.08 18.59
N THR A 34 -1.91 21.86 19.61
CA THR A 34 -1.96 21.45 21.01
C THR A 34 -2.52 22.58 21.87
N ASP A 35 -3.31 22.22 22.88
CA ASP A 35 -3.88 23.16 23.86
C ASP A 35 -3.04 23.20 25.16
N ASP A 36 -2.26 22.16 25.42
CA ASP A 36 -1.54 21.92 26.69
C ASP A 36 -0.03 21.75 26.52
N GLY A 37 0.47 21.75 25.28
CA GLY A 37 1.87 21.51 24.95
C GLY A 37 2.29 20.04 25.05
N LYS A 38 1.37 19.12 25.34
CA LYS A 38 1.65 17.69 25.59
C LYS A 38 1.02 16.80 24.53
N THR A 39 -0.27 17.00 24.25
CA THR A 39 -1.01 16.23 23.26
C THR A 39 -1.24 17.09 22.01
N TYR A 40 -0.71 16.62 20.89
CA TYR A 40 -0.85 17.24 19.58
C TYR A 40 -1.86 16.44 18.77
N LYS A 41 -2.79 17.12 18.08
CA LYS A 41 -3.83 16.48 17.30
C LYS A 41 -3.98 17.12 15.92
N ARG A 42 -4.34 16.31 14.92
CA ARG A 42 -4.88 16.77 13.63
C ARG A 42 -5.89 15.76 13.09
N ARG A 43 -6.76 16.21 12.20
CA ARG A 43 -7.60 15.32 11.39
C ARG A 43 -6.78 14.68 10.27
N LEU A 44 -7.13 13.45 9.92
CA LEU A 44 -6.68 12.82 8.67
C LEU A 44 -7.44 13.40 7.49
N HIS A 45 -6.84 13.36 6.31
CA HIS A 45 -7.45 13.87 5.08
C HIS A 45 -7.21 12.94 3.90
N GLY A 46 -8.16 12.90 2.97
CA GLY A 46 -8.03 12.19 1.69
C GLY A 46 -7.65 10.72 1.89
N PHE A 47 -6.59 10.29 1.22
CA PHE A 47 -6.20 8.88 1.20
C PHE A 47 -5.71 8.35 2.56
N GLU A 48 -5.19 9.21 3.45
CA GLU A 48 -4.91 8.83 4.85
C GLU A 48 -6.18 8.33 5.55
N ALA A 49 -7.28 9.10 5.44
CA ALA A 49 -8.56 8.77 6.08
C ALA A 49 -9.21 7.54 5.43
N ILE A 50 -9.18 7.45 4.10
CA ILE A 50 -9.75 6.33 3.35
C ILE A 50 -9.09 5.01 3.72
N CYS A 51 -7.76 4.95 3.71
CA CYS A 51 -7.05 3.72 4.05
C CYS A 51 -7.29 3.31 5.52
N ASN A 52 -7.43 4.25 6.45
CA ASN A 52 -7.81 3.93 7.83
C ASN A 52 -9.25 3.41 7.92
N SER A 53 -10.20 4.01 7.19
CA SER A 53 -11.58 3.51 7.12
C SER A 53 -11.67 2.10 6.54
N TYR A 54 -10.89 1.79 5.50
CA TYR A 54 -10.84 0.41 4.98
C TYR A 54 -10.24 -0.57 5.97
N ALA A 55 -9.23 -0.18 6.72
CA ALA A 55 -8.62 -1.05 7.71
C ALA A 55 -9.56 -1.40 8.88
N LEU A 56 -10.66 -0.65 9.08
CA LEU A 56 -11.76 -1.07 9.98
C LEU A 56 -12.41 -2.39 9.54
N HIS A 57 -12.45 -2.63 8.24
CA HIS A 57 -13.07 -3.78 7.62
C HIS A 57 -12.01 -4.83 7.35
N ASP A 58 -11.74 -5.64 8.37
CA ASP A 58 -10.87 -6.82 8.26
C ASP A 58 -9.40 -6.51 7.95
N PHE A 59 -8.89 -5.34 8.36
CA PHE A 59 -7.54 -4.88 8.02
C PHE A 59 -7.32 -4.75 6.50
N LEU A 60 -8.38 -4.52 5.73
CA LEU A 60 -8.26 -4.21 4.30
C LEU A 60 -7.40 -2.95 4.11
N LEU A 61 -6.44 -3.02 3.18
CA LEU A 61 -5.38 -2.01 3.05
C LEU A 61 -4.56 -1.83 4.34
N ALA A 62 -4.32 -2.88 5.11
CA ALA A 62 -3.17 -2.90 5.99
C ALA A 62 -1.89 -3.06 5.17
N PHE A 63 -0.80 -2.50 5.71
CA PHE A 63 0.49 -2.46 5.06
C PHE A 63 1.54 -3.08 5.96
N THR A 64 2.41 -3.90 5.36
CA THR A 64 3.61 -4.41 5.99
C THR A 64 4.82 -4.12 5.10
N GLY A 65 5.83 -3.45 5.67
CA GLY A 65 7.14 -3.28 5.06
C GLY A 65 8.18 -4.04 5.86
N SER A 66 8.99 -4.87 5.21
CA SER A 66 9.91 -5.78 5.90
C SER A 66 11.33 -5.72 5.36
N VAL A 67 12.31 -6.00 6.22
CA VAL A 67 13.71 -6.21 5.88
C VAL A 67 14.25 -7.43 6.60
N GLU A 68 14.96 -8.28 5.87
CA GLU A 68 15.77 -9.33 6.49
C GLU A 68 17.16 -8.77 6.81
N VAL A 69 17.58 -8.91 8.07
CA VAL A 69 18.90 -8.51 8.54
C VAL A 69 19.70 -9.70 9.03
N GLN A 70 21.02 -9.62 8.88
CA GLN A 70 21.97 -10.56 9.49
C GLN A 70 22.89 -9.80 10.45
N LEU A 71 22.68 -10.01 11.74
CA LEU A 71 23.37 -9.30 12.81
C LEU A 71 24.55 -10.15 13.32
N ARG A 72 25.77 -9.67 13.04
CA ARG A 72 27.03 -10.31 13.45
C ARG A 72 27.95 -9.27 14.09
N ASN A 73 28.83 -9.70 14.98
CA ASN A 73 29.91 -8.86 15.52
C ASN A 73 31.07 -8.73 14.51
N GLN A 74 32.10 -7.97 14.87
CA GLN A 74 33.30 -7.78 14.03
C GLN A 74 34.06 -9.07 13.67
N PHE A 75 33.80 -10.19 14.36
CA PHE A 75 34.41 -11.49 14.11
C PHE A 75 33.51 -12.41 13.27
N GLY A 76 32.35 -11.92 12.82
CA GLY A 76 31.38 -12.71 12.08
C GLY A 76 30.52 -13.64 12.94
N THR A 77 30.62 -13.58 14.27
CA THR A 77 29.77 -14.36 15.18
C THR A 77 28.41 -13.69 15.36
N SER A 78 27.34 -14.47 15.49
CA SER A 78 26.01 -13.93 15.78
C SER A 78 26.00 -13.13 17.09
N ILE A 79 25.24 -12.04 17.10
CA ILE A 79 25.02 -11.24 18.31
C ILE A 79 24.06 -12.00 19.24
N PRO A 80 24.32 -12.06 20.56
CA PRO A 80 23.38 -12.65 21.51
C PRO A 80 22.00 -12.00 21.42
N GLU A 81 20.94 -12.81 21.44
CA GLU A 81 19.56 -12.35 21.27
C GLU A 81 19.17 -11.24 22.27
N GLN A 82 19.56 -11.37 23.54
CA GLN A 82 19.30 -10.34 24.55
C GLN A 82 19.93 -8.99 24.19
N LYS A 83 21.12 -8.99 23.58
CA LYS A 83 21.76 -7.76 23.08
C LYS A 83 21.03 -7.22 21.86
N VAL A 84 20.51 -8.06 20.96
CA VAL A 84 19.66 -7.63 19.84
C VAL A 84 18.39 -6.96 20.36
N ILE A 85 17.68 -7.58 21.30
CA ILE A 85 16.44 -7.04 21.89
C ILE A 85 16.69 -5.67 22.54
N ALA A 86 17.73 -5.56 23.38
CA ALA A 86 18.06 -4.29 24.04
C ALA A 86 18.48 -3.20 23.05
N SER A 87 19.28 -3.56 22.03
CA SER A 87 19.73 -2.63 21.00
C SER A 87 18.57 -2.16 20.12
N LEU A 88 17.65 -3.05 19.77
CA LEU A 88 16.49 -2.73 18.96
C LEU A 88 15.48 -1.86 19.72
N ARG A 89 15.25 -2.15 21.01
CA ARG A 89 14.48 -1.27 21.90
C ARG A 89 15.02 0.16 21.85
N SER A 90 16.33 0.30 22.05
CA SER A 90 17.00 1.60 22.04
C SER A 90 16.89 2.29 20.68
N ALA A 91 17.11 1.54 19.59
CA ALA A 91 16.98 2.04 18.23
C ALA A 91 15.55 2.51 17.89
N TRP A 92 14.54 1.80 18.40
CA TRP A 92 13.13 2.16 18.22
C TRP A 92 12.77 3.43 18.99
N ILE A 93 13.22 3.58 20.24
CA ILE A 93 13.07 4.81 21.04
C ILE A 93 13.71 6.01 20.33
N PHE A 94 14.93 5.83 19.81
CA PHE A 94 15.61 6.88 19.06
C PHE A 94 14.87 7.26 17.78
N LEU A 95 14.33 6.27 17.06
CA LEU A 95 13.55 6.52 15.87
C LEU A 95 12.27 7.30 16.19
N ARG A 96 11.58 7.04 17.32
CA ARG A 96 10.44 7.84 17.76
C ARG A 96 10.81 9.31 17.98
N HIS A 97 11.94 9.60 18.61
CA HIS A 97 12.38 10.99 18.78
C HIS A 97 12.72 11.64 17.43
N ARG A 98 13.32 10.91 16.49
CA ARG A 98 13.64 11.45 15.16
C ARG A 98 12.41 11.59 14.27
N VAL A 99 11.46 10.68 14.39
CA VAL A 99 10.26 10.58 13.56
C VAL A 99 9.06 10.31 14.46
N PRO A 100 8.52 11.33 15.14
CA PRO A 100 7.43 11.16 16.11
C PRO A 100 6.18 10.51 15.50
N ALA A 101 6.03 10.57 14.18
CA ALA A 101 4.93 9.97 13.46
C ALA A 101 4.80 8.44 13.63
N VAL A 102 5.87 7.73 14.03
CA VAL A 102 5.80 6.28 14.33
C VAL A 102 5.03 5.98 15.63
N ALA A 103 4.80 6.99 16.46
CA ALA A 103 4.06 6.91 17.71
C ALA A 103 2.76 7.73 17.67
N LEU A 104 2.19 7.93 16.48
CA LEU A 104 0.83 8.46 16.38
C LEU A 104 -0.17 7.45 16.93
N ARG A 105 -1.27 7.96 17.47
CA ARG A 105 -2.45 7.19 17.86
C ARG A 105 -3.61 7.62 16.96
N THR A 106 -4.53 6.73 16.67
CA THR A 106 -5.68 7.02 15.80
C THR A 106 -6.98 6.92 16.57
N THR A 107 -7.93 7.81 16.28
CA THR A 107 -9.28 7.75 16.83
C THR A 107 -10.29 8.00 15.71
N TYR A 108 -11.24 7.08 15.58
CA TYR A 108 -12.37 7.22 14.67
C TYR A 108 -13.52 7.96 15.38
N GLN A 109 -14.14 8.92 14.70
CA GLN A 109 -15.28 9.71 15.16
C GLN A 109 -16.53 9.28 14.39
N PRO A 110 -17.36 8.39 14.94
CA PRO A 110 -18.53 7.86 14.24
C PRO A 110 -19.56 8.93 13.87
N GLU A 111 -19.61 10.05 14.60
CA GLU A 111 -20.61 11.11 14.43
C GLU A 111 -20.47 11.84 13.09
N ASP A 112 -19.24 12.01 12.61
CA ASP A 112 -18.93 12.67 11.34
C ASP A 112 -18.08 11.82 10.39
N ALA A 113 -17.95 10.51 10.71
CA ALA A 113 -17.13 9.54 9.98
C ALA A 113 -15.69 10.01 9.74
N SER A 114 -15.13 10.78 10.67
CA SER A 114 -13.79 11.35 10.53
C SER A 114 -12.74 10.63 11.39
N TRP A 115 -11.49 10.85 11.04
CA TRP A 115 -10.35 10.31 11.77
C TRP A 115 -9.51 11.44 12.35
N THR A 116 -9.08 11.26 13.60
CA THR A 116 -8.11 12.11 14.26
C THR A 116 -6.86 11.30 14.58
N VAL A 117 -5.70 11.88 14.32
CA VAL A 117 -4.42 11.38 14.85
C VAL A 117 -3.96 12.22 16.02
N LEU A 118 -3.38 11.55 17.00
CA LEU A 118 -2.86 12.14 18.23
C LEU A 118 -1.38 11.79 18.38
N TYR A 119 -0.61 12.69 18.97
CA TYR A 119 0.75 12.45 19.42
C TYR A 119 0.88 12.97 20.85
N ASP A 120 1.41 12.15 21.76
CA ASP A 120 1.71 12.56 23.12
C ASP A 120 3.22 12.61 23.34
N VAL A 121 3.69 13.74 23.86
CA VAL A 121 5.05 13.88 24.34
C VAL A 121 5.22 13.02 25.60
N PRO A 122 6.17 12.07 25.64
CA PRO A 122 6.42 11.26 26.84
C PRO A 122 6.74 12.13 28.06
N ASN A 123 6.08 11.85 29.19
CA ASN A 123 6.31 12.53 30.46
C ASN A 123 7.34 11.81 31.36
N GLY A 124 8.04 10.80 30.82
CA GLY A 124 9.08 10.06 31.55
C GLY A 124 9.37 8.71 30.91
N SER A 125 10.22 7.93 31.58
CA SER A 125 10.59 6.57 31.17
C SER A 125 9.39 5.64 31.09
N ASP A 126 8.43 5.76 32.01
CA ASP A 126 7.28 4.85 32.09
C ASP A 126 6.38 4.93 30.85
N ASP A 127 6.21 6.14 30.30
CA ASP A 127 5.46 6.35 29.05
C ASP A 127 6.19 5.78 27.83
N ILE A 128 7.52 5.89 27.81
CA ILE A 128 8.37 5.30 26.78
C ILE A 128 8.29 3.78 26.86
N ASP A 129 8.40 3.23 28.06
CA ASP A 129 8.38 1.79 28.31
C ASP A 129 7.04 1.18 27.91
N THR A 130 5.95 1.87 28.25
CA THR A 130 4.58 1.51 27.84
C THR A 130 4.44 1.51 26.32
N TRP A 131 4.90 2.57 25.64
CA TRP A 131 4.85 2.63 24.18
C TRP A 131 5.67 1.51 23.52
N VAL A 132 6.89 1.24 23.99
CA VAL A 132 7.68 0.14 23.44
C VAL A 132 6.99 -1.21 23.67
N ALA A 133 6.44 -1.45 24.86
CA ALA A 133 5.74 -2.70 25.15
C ALA A 133 4.52 -2.93 24.24
N GLN A 134 3.87 -1.86 23.78
CA GLN A 134 2.71 -1.93 22.88
C GLN A 134 3.09 -2.01 21.39
N THR A 135 4.26 -1.52 21.01
CA THR A 135 4.63 -1.35 19.59
C THR A 135 5.78 -2.23 19.13
N LEU A 136 6.66 -2.70 20.02
CA LEU A 136 7.73 -3.64 19.69
C LEU A 136 7.28 -5.06 20.03
N VAL A 137 6.96 -5.85 19.01
CA VAL A 137 6.49 -7.23 19.13
C VAL A 137 7.61 -8.18 18.74
N TRP A 138 7.99 -9.07 19.66
CA TRP A 138 8.93 -10.15 19.39
C TRP A 138 8.17 -11.45 19.17
N ARG A 139 8.27 -12.03 17.98
CA ARG A 139 7.65 -13.34 17.68
C ARG A 139 8.58 -14.47 18.11
N GLU A 140 7.99 -15.53 18.64
CA GLU A 140 8.72 -16.75 18.98
C GLU A 140 8.95 -17.64 17.75
N THR A 141 8.09 -17.50 16.72
CA THR A 141 8.11 -18.31 15.51
C THR A 141 8.69 -17.56 14.33
N LYS A 142 9.28 -18.33 13.40
CA LYS A 142 9.67 -17.83 12.10
C LYS A 142 8.41 -17.49 11.30
N VAL A 143 8.32 -16.25 10.86
CA VAL A 143 7.34 -15.79 9.88
C VAL A 143 8.09 -15.01 8.83
N ASP A 144 8.03 -15.45 7.58
CA ASP A 144 8.62 -14.69 6.47
C ASP A 144 7.69 -13.56 6.01
N CYS A 145 8.15 -12.72 5.08
CA CYS A 145 7.38 -11.56 4.63
C CYS A 145 6.16 -11.92 3.76
N LEU A 146 6.09 -13.14 3.21
CA LEU A 146 4.99 -13.64 2.38
C LEU A 146 3.99 -14.49 3.19
N GLU A 147 4.47 -15.10 4.27
CA GLU A 147 3.69 -15.77 5.29
C GLU A 147 3.22 -14.79 6.38
N TYR A 148 3.48 -13.49 6.20
CA TYR A 148 3.02 -12.48 7.14
C TYR A 148 1.50 -12.39 7.06
N ASP A 149 0.88 -13.23 7.88
CA ASP A 149 -0.53 -13.19 8.14
C ASP A 149 -0.80 -12.04 9.11
N LEU A 150 -1.80 -11.24 8.78
CA LEU A 150 -2.40 -10.29 9.71
C LEU A 150 -3.34 -11.02 10.69
N ASP A 151 -3.08 -12.30 10.97
CA ASP A 151 -3.79 -13.12 11.95
C ASP A 151 -3.96 -12.38 13.29
N GLU A 152 -2.93 -11.63 13.69
CA GLU A 152 -3.02 -10.71 14.80
C GLU A 152 -3.53 -9.34 14.33
N LYS A 153 -4.84 -9.24 14.11
CA LYS A 153 -5.53 -7.94 13.98
C LYS A 153 -5.54 -7.24 15.34
N TRP A 154 -5.28 -5.94 15.36
CA TRP A 154 -5.39 -5.15 16.59
C TRP A 154 -6.28 -3.93 16.41
N GLU A 155 -6.86 -3.49 17.51
CA GLU A 155 -7.67 -2.29 17.55
C GLU A 155 -6.77 -1.06 17.44
N PHE A 156 -7.15 -0.09 16.59
CA PHE A 156 -6.47 1.19 16.41
C PHE A 156 -7.45 2.36 16.33
N THR A 157 -8.69 2.15 16.71
CA THR A 157 -9.82 3.09 16.51
C THR A 157 -10.12 3.93 17.74
N HIS A 158 -9.57 3.58 18.90
CA HIS A 158 -9.90 4.20 20.19
C HIS A 158 -8.67 4.81 20.88
N GLY A 159 -7.68 5.22 20.08
CA GLY A 159 -6.48 5.89 20.55
C GLY A 159 -5.33 4.95 20.83
N GLU A 160 -5.32 3.75 20.26
CA GLU A 160 -4.17 2.84 20.25
C GLU A 160 -3.15 3.22 19.17
N TYR A 161 -1.96 2.63 19.26
CA TYR A 161 -0.89 2.80 18.26
C TYR A 161 -1.18 1.92 17.02
N PRO A 162 -1.39 2.52 15.84
CA PRO A 162 -1.67 1.78 14.61
C PRO A 162 -0.42 1.12 14.04
N LEU A 163 0.78 1.67 14.29
CA LEU A 163 2.04 1.13 13.77
C LEU A 163 2.76 0.27 14.82
N ARG A 164 3.18 -0.92 14.41
CA ARG A 164 3.97 -1.86 15.19
C ARG A 164 5.27 -2.23 14.48
N LEU A 165 6.34 -2.39 15.25
CA LEU A 165 7.60 -2.98 14.86
C LEU A 165 7.61 -4.44 15.30
N ILE A 166 7.67 -5.36 14.34
CA ILE A 166 7.56 -6.80 14.58
C ILE A 166 8.88 -7.45 14.19
N VAL A 167 9.40 -8.30 15.07
CA VAL A 167 10.65 -9.03 14.85
C VAL A 167 10.36 -10.51 14.85
N SER A 168 10.78 -11.20 13.80
CA SER A 168 10.66 -12.66 13.70
C SER A 168 12.04 -13.30 13.54
N PRO A 169 12.38 -14.33 14.34
CA PRO A 169 13.63 -15.06 14.17
C PRO A 169 13.59 -15.88 12.88
N MET A 170 14.47 -15.57 11.92
CA MET A 170 14.57 -16.34 10.68
C MET A 170 15.52 -17.52 10.84
N GLU A 171 16.69 -17.25 11.43
CA GLU A 171 17.71 -18.24 11.74
C GLU A 171 18.62 -17.70 12.85
N VAL A 172 18.24 -17.92 14.11
CA VAL A 172 18.93 -17.35 15.29
C VAL A 172 20.41 -17.75 15.34
N ALA A 173 20.73 -18.99 14.96
CA ALA A 173 22.11 -19.49 14.93
C ALA A 173 23.03 -18.65 14.02
N THR A 174 22.48 -18.08 12.94
CA THR A 174 23.24 -17.22 12.00
C THR A 174 22.98 -15.74 12.22
N GLY A 175 22.24 -15.38 13.27
CA GLY A 175 21.87 -14.00 13.61
C GLY A 175 20.90 -13.37 12.61
N ARG A 176 20.06 -14.17 11.93
CA ARG A 176 19.12 -13.66 10.93
C ARG A 176 17.75 -13.39 11.53
N TYR A 177 17.24 -12.19 11.29
CA TYR A 177 15.95 -11.72 11.77
C TYR A 177 15.19 -11.02 10.63
N MET A 178 13.87 -11.19 10.62
CA MET A 178 12.96 -10.36 9.82
C MET A 178 12.47 -9.23 10.71
N ILE A 179 12.64 -7.99 10.25
CA ILE A 179 12.17 -6.79 10.94
C ILE A 179 11.09 -6.17 10.06
N SER A 180 9.88 -6.03 10.58
CA SER A 180 8.70 -5.58 9.85
C SER A 180 8.05 -4.38 10.54
N LEU A 181 7.67 -3.37 9.76
CA LEU A 181 6.72 -2.33 10.16
C LEU A 181 5.35 -2.73 9.64
N ALA A 182 4.35 -2.81 10.52
CA ALA A 182 2.99 -3.19 10.18
C ALA A 182 1.96 -2.21 10.74
N GLY A 183 0.88 -1.98 10.01
CA GLY A 183 -0.26 -1.17 10.45
C GLY A 183 -1.21 -0.80 9.31
N PRO A 184 -2.27 -0.03 9.56
CA PRO A 184 -3.16 0.47 8.52
C PRO A 184 -2.37 1.32 7.53
N HIS A 185 -2.58 1.11 6.22
CA HIS A 185 -1.79 1.78 5.18
C HIS A 185 -1.95 3.30 5.25
N GLY A 186 -3.06 3.83 5.77
CA GLY A 186 -3.25 5.28 5.95
C GLY A 186 -2.29 5.93 6.95
N MET A 187 -1.52 5.13 7.70
CA MET A 187 -0.52 5.62 8.66
C MET A 187 0.91 5.51 8.14
N ILE A 188 1.17 4.76 7.05
CA ILE A 188 2.50 4.60 6.48
C ILE A 188 2.41 4.16 5.02
N ASP A 189 3.15 4.83 4.13
CA ASP A 189 3.27 4.41 2.74
C ASP A 189 4.48 3.49 2.49
N GLY A 190 4.47 2.81 1.34
CA GLY A 190 5.50 1.83 0.98
C GLY A 190 6.91 2.42 0.98
N ARG A 191 7.09 3.65 0.50
CA ARG A 191 8.41 4.28 0.44
C ARG A 191 8.87 4.72 1.83
N MET A 192 7.96 5.19 2.68
CA MET A 192 8.33 5.60 4.02
C MET A 192 8.65 4.44 4.94
N SER A 193 7.99 3.29 4.79
CA SER A 193 8.42 2.08 5.50
C SER A 193 9.87 1.70 5.20
N MET A 194 10.30 1.77 3.94
CA MET A 194 11.69 1.44 3.59
C MET A 194 12.70 2.44 4.15
N ILE A 195 12.37 3.73 4.12
CA ILE A 195 13.22 4.78 4.70
C ILE A 195 13.30 4.64 6.22
N LEU A 196 12.18 4.36 6.89
CA LEU A 196 12.14 4.12 8.33
C LEU A 196 12.94 2.87 8.71
N LEU A 197 12.80 1.76 7.99
CA LEU A 197 13.57 0.55 8.22
C LEU A 197 15.07 0.79 7.99
N ASN A 198 15.45 1.56 6.98
CA ASN A 198 16.84 1.93 6.75
C ASN A 198 17.41 2.75 7.94
N ASP A 199 16.69 3.78 8.40
CA ASP A 199 17.11 4.59 9.54
C ASP A 199 17.10 3.78 10.85
N LEU A 200 16.16 2.84 11.02
CA LEU A 200 16.10 1.90 12.15
C LEU A 200 17.29 0.95 12.15
N VAL A 201 17.63 0.33 11.02
CA VAL A 201 18.76 -0.60 10.89
C VAL A 201 20.08 0.12 11.12
N GLY A 202 20.22 1.35 10.60
CA GLY A 202 21.37 2.20 10.91
C GLY A 202 21.51 2.46 12.41
N SER A 203 20.41 2.87 13.07
CA SER A 203 20.38 3.08 14.52
C SER A 203 20.67 1.81 15.30
N LEU A 204 20.10 0.67 14.89
CA LEU A 204 20.34 -0.65 15.50
C LEU A 204 21.83 -1.01 15.43
N ASN A 205 22.47 -0.77 14.30
CA ASN A 205 23.91 -0.97 14.15
C ASN A 205 24.68 -0.11 15.16
N ASP A 206 24.33 1.17 15.28
CA ASP A 206 24.97 2.07 16.24
C ASP A 206 24.79 1.63 17.71
N GLN A 207 23.63 1.06 18.05
CA GLN A 207 23.37 0.53 19.39
C GLN A 207 24.14 -0.76 19.67
N ILE A 208 24.21 -1.68 18.69
CA ILE A 208 24.96 -2.93 18.83
C ILE A 208 26.46 -2.65 19.08
N TYR A 209 27.01 -1.66 18.38
CA TYR A 209 28.42 -1.29 18.45
C TYR A 209 28.72 -0.14 19.40
N GLU A 210 27.72 0.36 20.12
CA GLU A 210 27.84 1.41 21.14
C GLU A 210 28.50 2.70 20.60
N THR A 211 28.31 3.00 19.31
CA THR A 211 28.88 4.18 18.64
C THR A 211 28.08 5.45 18.87
N ALA A 212 26.77 5.32 19.16
CA ALA A 212 25.87 6.43 19.46
C ALA A 212 24.74 6.02 20.44
N PRO A 213 25.04 5.74 21.72
CA PRO A 213 24.05 5.27 22.68
C PRO A 213 22.96 6.32 22.97
N VAL A 214 21.71 5.86 23.06
CA VAL A 214 20.49 6.71 23.07
C VAL A 214 20.25 7.46 24.40
N ASP A 215 20.63 6.87 25.54
CA ASP A 215 19.91 7.12 26.80
C ASP A 215 20.19 8.45 27.52
N SER A 216 21.21 9.23 27.17
CA SER A 216 21.53 10.46 27.92
C SER A 216 21.24 11.77 27.19
N THR A 217 20.80 11.72 25.92
CA THR A 217 20.75 12.92 25.06
C THR A 217 19.37 13.30 24.55
N ILE A 218 18.38 12.41 24.66
CA ILE A 218 17.03 12.70 24.16
C ILE A 218 16.35 13.74 25.03
N ARG A 219 15.93 14.83 24.39
CA ARG A 219 15.06 15.85 24.96
C ARG A 219 13.67 15.72 24.34
N TRP A 220 12.77 15.07 25.08
CA TRP A 220 11.38 14.94 24.68
C TRP A 220 10.68 16.31 24.64
N GLY A 221 9.79 16.47 23.68
CA GLY A 221 9.18 17.74 23.31
C GLY A 221 9.89 18.43 22.13
N GLU A 222 11.20 18.23 21.93
CA GLU A 222 11.90 18.78 20.76
C GLU A 222 11.52 18.07 19.44
N GLU A 223 10.94 16.87 19.53
CA GLU A 223 10.47 16.12 18.38
C GLU A 223 9.16 16.63 17.80
N THR A 224 8.34 17.37 18.55
CA THR A 224 7.02 17.81 18.09
C THR A 224 7.12 18.75 16.88
N ALA A 225 8.25 19.44 16.70
CA ALA A 225 8.55 20.23 15.50
C ALA A 225 8.58 19.39 14.20
N ARG A 226 8.74 18.07 14.30
CA ARG A 226 8.75 17.11 13.18
C ARG A 226 7.39 16.47 12.90
N LEU A 227 6.33 16.92 13.58
CA LEU A 227 4.95 16.47 13.32
C LEU A 227 4.40 17.18 12.09
N ALA A 228 4.52 16.52 10.93
CA ALA A 228 4.05 17.07 9.67
C ALA A 228 2.51 17.13 9.57
N SER A 229 2.01 18.20 8.95
CA SER A 229 0.60 18.33 8.53
C SER A 229 0.22 17.25 7.51
N THR A 230 -1.08 17.10 7.22
CA THR A 230 -1.51 16.23 6.11
C THR A 230 -0.97 16.75 4.76
N GLY A 231 -0.83 15.85 3.79
CA GLY A 231 -0.35 16.18 2.45
C GLY A 231 -1.11 17.32 1.77
N ALA A 232 -2.43 17.43 1.97
CA ALA A 232 -3.22 18.54 1.41
C ALA A 232 -2.72 19.92 1.84
N ILE A 233 -2.31 20.07 3.12
CA ILE A 233 -1.72 21.32 3.63
C ILE A 233 -0.31 21.51 3.07
N LEU A 234 0.49 20.44 3.01
CA LEU A 234 1.88 20.50 2.56
C LEU A 234 2.04 20.84 1.08
N THR A 235 1.00 20.62 0.26
CA THR A 235 0.99 21.07 -1.14
C THR A 235 0.90 22.59 -1.29
N GLY A 236 0.45 23.30 -0.24
CA GLY A 236 0.18 24.74 -0.30
C GLY A 236 -0.95 25.14 -1.26
N LEU A 237 -1.72 24.17 -1.76
CA LEU A 237 -2.85 24.42 -2.65
C LEU A 237 -4.06 24.88 -1.82
N ASP A 238 -4.65 26.01 -2.21
CA ASP A 238 -5.91 26.47 -1.65
C ASP A 238 -7.04 25.62 -2.22
N MET A 239 -7.51 24.67 -1.41
CA MET A 239 -8.56 23.71 -1.77
C MET A 239 -9.87 24.38 -2.18
N ASP A 240 -10.16 25.58 -1.69
CA ASP A 240 -11.36 26.35 -2.07
C ASP A 240 -11.24 26.97 -3.47
N THR A 241 -10.02 27.04 -4.01
CA THR A 241 -9.73 27.61 -5.34
C THR A 241 -9.43 26.56 -6.39
N ILE A 242 -9.35 25.29 -6.01
CA ILE A 242 -9.20 24.21 -6.98
C ILE A 242 -10.51 24.17 -7.77
N PRO A 243 -10.48 24.52 -9.07
CA PRO A 243 -11.70 24.47 -9.86
C PRO A 243 -12.25 23.06 -9.80
N GLU A 244 -13.57 22.93 -9.67
CA GLU A 244 -14.21 21.64 -9.89
C GLU A 244 -13.67 21.07 -11.20
N PRO A 245 -13.41 19.76 -11.25
CA PRO A 245 -13.09 19.08 -12.50
C PRO A 245 -14.05 19.58 -13.54
N ALA A 246 -13.56 20.29 -14.57
CA ALA A 246 -14.41 20.59 -15.69
C ALA A 246 -14.92 19.21 -16.14
N VAL A 247 -16.24 18.98 -16.07
CA VAL A 247 -16.86 17.79 -16.65
C VAL A 247 -16.61 17.93 -18.14
N THR A 248 -15.45 17.46 -18.57
CA THR A 248 -15.08 17.38 -19.96
C THR A 248 -16.17 16.50 -20.55
N LYS A 249 -16.95 17.05 -21.49
CA LYS A 249 -17.75 16.25 -22.43
C LYS A 249 -16.78 15.50 -23.34
N GLY A 250 -15.94 14.68 -22.73
CA GLY A 250 -14.93 13.86 -23.36
C GLY A 250 -15.53 12.61 -23.95
N GLU A 251 -14.69 11.86 -24.64
CA GLU A 251 -14.99 10.54 -25.18
C GLU A 251 -15.65 9.65 -24.11
N GLU A 252 -16.63 8.85 -24.51
CA GLU A 252 -17.35 7.94 -23.62
C GLU A 252 -16.36 7.03 -22.88
N PHE A 253 -16.32 7.14 -21.54
CA PHE A 253 -15.47 6.27 -20.73
C PHE A 253 -16.18 4.95 -20.47
N VAL A 254 -15.83 3.92 -21.26
CA VAL A 254 -16.29 2.55 -21.06
C VAL A 254 -15.11 1.68 -20.59
N PRO A 255 -14.94 1.44 -19.29
CA PRO A 255 -13.83 0.64 -18.77
C PRO A 255 -14.05 -0.86 -18.99
N PHE A 256 -12.95 -1.60 -19.15
CA PHE A 256 -12.98 -3.06 -19.09
C PHE A 256 -13.11 -3.52 -17.65
N LEU A 257 -14.34 -3.77 -17.21
CA LEU A 257 -14.69 -4.31 -15.91
C LEU A 257 -15.45 -5.64 -16.10
N PRO A 258 -14.78 -6.79 -15.98
CA PRO A 258 -15.47 -8.07 -16.04
C PRO A 258 -16.49 -8.20 -14.88
N PRO A 259 -17.56 -8.99 -15.04
CA PRO A 259 -18.48 -9.27 -13.94
C PRO A 259 -17.74 -9.89 -12.74
N PHE A 260 -18.21 -9.57 -11.53
CA PHE A 260 -17.63 -10.14 -10.32
C PHE A 260 -17.93 -11.64 -10.20
N VAL A 261 -17.01 -12.35 -9.57
CA VAL A 261 -17.19 -13.74 -9.17
C VAL A 261 -17.08 -13.77 -7.67
N GLU A 262 -18.19 -14.05 -7.00
CA GLU A 262 -18.19 -14.24 -5.56
C GLU A 262 -17.37 -15.48 -5.19
N ASN A 263 -16.48 -15.33 -4.21
CA ASN A 263 -15.78 -16.48 -3.63
C ASN A 263 -16.67 -17.13 -2.57
N ILE A 264 -17.53 -18.06 -2.99
CA ILE A 264 -18.51 -18.75 -2.13
C ILE A 264 -17.83 -19.57 -1.01
N ILE A 265 -16.55 -19.91 -1.16
CA ILE A 265 -15.79 -20.68 -0.17
C ILE A 265 -15.32 -19.79 0.99
N GLY A 266 -15.23 -18.47 0.78
CA GLY A 266 -14.93 -17.51 1.85
C GLY A 266 -13.52 -17.66 2.45
N THR A 267 -12.54 -18.15 1.69
CA THR A 267 -11.15 -18.12 2.15
C THR A 267 -10.73 -16.65 2.21
N HIS A 268 -10.55 -16.09 3.40
CA HIS A 268 -10.04 -14.74 3.67
C HIS A 268 -8.56 -14.57 3.24
N ASP A 269 -8.08 -15.43 2.35
CA ASP A 269 -6.66 -15.61 2.08
C ASP A 269 -6.23 -14.67 0.94
N VAL A 270 -5.48 -13.63 1.30
CA VAL A 270 -4.70 -12.86 0.33
C VAL A 270 -3.61 -13.79 -0.21
N THR A 271 -3.65 -14.12 -1.50
CA THR A 271 -2.58 -14.91 -2.12
C THR A 271 -1.47 -14.02 -2.62
N MET A 272 -0.28 -14.12 -2.01
CA MET A 272 0.93 -13.47 -2.51
C MET A 272 1.83 -14.46 -3.26
N ARG A 273 2.47 -13.98 -4.32
CA ARG A 273 3.59 -14.67 -4.99
C ARG A 273 4.68 -13.66 -5.25
N LEU A 274 5.92 -14.11 -5.15
CA LEU A 274 7.11 -13.32 -5.42
C LEU A 274 7.75 -13.80 -6.72
N VAL A 275 7.90 -12.91 -7.70
CA VAL A 275 8.76 -13.11 -8.87
C VAL A 275 9.98 -12.23 -8.70
N GLU A 276 11.13 -12.88 -8.51
CA GLU A 276 12.42 -12.22 -8.31
C GLU A 276 13.26 -12.30 -9.58
N PHE A 277 13.80 -11.16 -10.01
CA PHE A 277 14.81 -11.11 -11.07
C PHE A 277 16.19 -11.06 -10.44
N ASP A 278 17.08 -11.94 -10.90
CA ASP A 278 18.50 -11.83 -10.59
C ASP A 278 19.10 -10.51 -11.12
N SER A 279 20.30 -10.17 -10.67
CA SER A 279 20.99 -8.92 -11.06
C SER A 279 21.17 -8.78 -12.58
N ALA A 280 21.43 -9.88 -13.29
CA ALA A 280 21.63 -9.85 -14.74
C ALA A 280 20.32 -9.55 -15.48
N ARG A 281 19.21 -10.18 -15.08
CA ARG A 281 17.86 -9.94 -15.63
C ARG A 281 17.37 -8.53 -15.30
N THR A 282 17.61 -8.05 -14.08
CA THR A 282 17.24 -6.68 -13.71
C THR A 282 18.04 -5.65 -14.52
N SER A 283 19.34 -5.86 -14.68
CA SER A 283 20.19 -4.99 -15.50
C SER A 283 19.73 -4.97 -16.96
N ALA A 284 19.44 -6.15 -17.53
CA ALA A 284 18.92 -6.26 -18.89
C ALA A 284 17.56 -5.55 -19.06
N LEU A 285 16.65 -5.69 -18.10
CA LEU A 285 15.36 -4.98 -18.12
C LEU A 285 15.57 -3.46 -18.06
N ARG A 286 16.42 -2.97 -17.15
CA ARG A 286 16.75 -1.54 -17.02
C ARG A 286 17.34 -0.99 -18.32
N GLU A 287 18.26 -1.71 -18.95
CA GLU A 287 18.82 -1.34 -20.26
C GLU A 287 17.75 -1.28 -21.35
N LYS A 288 16.83 -2.25 -21.40
CA LYS A 288 15.72 -2.22 -22.35
C LYS A 288 14.77 -1.04 -22.12
N CYS A 289 14.45 -0.73 -20.86
CA CYS A 289 13.62 0.43 -20.52
C CYS A 289 14.32 1.73 -20.96
N ARG A 290 15.61 1.90 -20.62
CA ARG A 290 16.42 3.05 -21.05
C ARG A 290 16.47 3.20 -22.57
N GLY A 291 16.67 2.10 -23.30
CA GLY A 291 16.72 2.09 -24.76
C GLY A 291 15.39 2.47 -25.44
N ASN A 292 14.27 2.41 -24.71
CA ASN A 292 12.95 2.83 -25.17
C ASN A 292 12.46 4.12 -24.49
N HIS A 293 13.32 4.82 -23.75
CA HIS A 293 12.98 6.05 -23.03
C HIS A 293 11.79 5.93 -22.06
N ILE A 294 11.63 4.77 -21.43
CA ILE A 294 10.60 4.54 -20.40
C ILE A 294 11.21 4.08 -19.10
N THR A 295 10.47 4.24 -18.00
CA THR A 295 10.88 3.72 -16.69
C THR A 295 10.51 2.24 -16.54
N VAL A 296 11.12 1.57 -15.58
CA VAL A 296 10.74 0.20 -15.21
C VAL A 296 9.27 0.14 -14.78
N THR A 297 8.78 1.13 -14.02
CA THR A 297 7.37 1.21 -13.60
C THR A 297 6.43 1.14 -14.79
N VAL A 298 6.65 1.98 -15.80
CA VAL A 298 5.84 2.03 -17.03
C VAL A 298 5.88 0.69 -17.76
N ALA A 299 7.06 0.08 -17.87
CA ALA A 299 7.20 -1.22 -18.52
C ALA A 299 6.42 -2.32 -17.78
N VAL A 300 6.45 -2.31 -16.44
CA VAL A 300 5.72 -3.30 -15.65
C VAL A 300 4.22 -3.04 -15.67
N ASP A 301 3.76 -1.80 -15.58
CA ASP A 301 2.34 -1.46 -15.71
C ASP A 301 1.79 -1.87 -17.08
N ALA A 302 2.60 -1.74 -18.15
CA ALA A 302 2.25 -2.25 -19.47
C ALA A 302 2.15 -3.78 -19.51
N ILE A 303 3.07 -4.50 -18.86
CA ILE A 303 2.99 -5.96 -18.71
C ILE A 303 1.72 -6.33 -17.92
N PHE A 304 1.44 -5.61 -16.83
CA PHE A 304 0.27 -5.82 -16.00
C PHE A 304 -1.02 -5.61 -16.80
N ALA A 305 -1.11 -4.56 -17.63
CA ALA A 305 -2.29 -4.32 -18.43
C ALA A 305 -2.61 -5.48 -19.39
N LEU A 306 -1.59 -6.03 -20.05
CA LEU A 306 -1.74 -7.20 -20.93
C LEU A 306 -2.10 -8.46 -20.13
N ALA A 307 -1.34 -8.73 -19.06
CA ALA A 307 -1.53 -9.91 -18.20
C ALA A 307 -2.91 -9.91 -17.53
N HIS A 308 -3.40 -8.74 -17.09
CA HIS A 308 -4.73 -8.57 -16.52
C HIS A 308 -5.82 -8.98 -17.51
N ALA A 309 -5.77 -8.46 -18.74
CA ALA A 309 -6.73 -8.82 -19.78
C ALA A 309 -6.67 -10.32 -20.14
N GLU A 310 -5.46 -10.86 -20.32
CA GLU A 310 -5.26 -12.29 -20.60
C GLU A 310 -5.82 -13.19 -19.48
N ALA A 311 -5.46 -12.89 -18.23
CA ALA A 311 -5.88 -13.67 -17.07
C ALA A 311 -7.39 -13.63 -16.86
N VAL A 312 -8.03 -12.48 -17.03
CA VAL A 312 -9.50 -12.34 -16.93
C VAL A 312 -10.19 -13.20 -17.98
N LEU A 313 -9.75 -13.14 -19.23
CA LEU A 313 -10.34 -13.92 -20.33
C LEU A 313 -10.16 -15.43 -20.14
N LEU A 314 -8.95 -15.87 -19.75
CA LEU A 314 -8.66 -17.27 -19.44
C LEU A 314 -9.52 -17.80 -18.30
N ASN A 315 -9.61 -17.03 -17.20
CA ASN A 315 -10.39 -17.43 -16.03
C ASN A 315 -11.87 -17.49 -16.32
N ALA A 316 -12.39 -16.56 -17.15
CA ALA A 316 -13.81 -16.50 -17.42
C ALA A 316 -14.34 -17.80 -18.05
N ALA A 317 -13.56 -18.41 -18.94
CA ALA A 317 -13.88 -19.71 -19.54
C ALA A 317 -13.92 -20.85 -18.49
N ALA A 318 -13.04 -20.80 -17.49
CA ALA A 318 -12.99 -21.81 -16.43
C ALA A 318 -14.16 -21.71 -15.43
N ILE A 319 -14.76 -20.52 -15.28
CA ILE A 319 -15.87 -20.29 -14.36
C ILE A 319 -17.20 -20.80 -14.93
N GLY A 320 -17.45 -20.59 -16.22
CA GLY A 320 -18.64 -21.09 -16.90
C GLY A 320 -19.09 -20.23 -18.07
N GLU A 321 -19.95 -20.81 -18.93
CA GLU A 321 -20.35 -20.21 -20.21
C GLU A 321 -21.00 -18.83 -20.08
N ALA A 322 -21.91 -18.65 -19.12
CA ALA A 322 -22.59 -17.37 -18.90
C ALA A 322 -21.63 -16.26 -18.47
N HIS A 323 -20.70 -16.58 -17.56
CA HIS A 323 -19.68 -15.64 -17.10
C HIS A 323 -18.68 -15.32 -18.22
N TYR A 324 -18.26 -16.33 -18.98
CA TYR A 324 -17.44 -16.16 -20.17
C TYR A 324 -18.09 -15.20 -21.18
N ALA A 325 -19.35 -15.45 -21.56
CA ALA A 325 -20.07 -14.60 -22.53
C ALA A 325 -20.15 -13.13 -22.06
N SER A 326 -20.45 -12.90 -20.78
CA SER A 326 -20.50 -11.55 -20.20
C SER A 326 -19.13 -10.87 -20.18
N THR A 327 -18.07 -11.61 -19.85
CA THR A 327 -16.69 -11.10 -19.88
C THR A 327 -16.23 -10.77 -21.31
N ILE A 328 -16.59 -11.58 -22.31
CA ILE A 328 -16.31 -11.28 -23.73
C ILE A 328 -17.06 -10.03 -24.19
N ASP A 329 -18.31 -9.87 -23.78
CA ASP A 329 -19.10 -8.68 -24.09
C ASP A 329 -18.45 -7.42 -23.49
N ALA A 330 -18.07 -7.45 -22.20
CA ALA A 330 -17.35 -6.36 -21.55
C ALA A 330 -16.01 -6.06 -22.22
N TYR A 331 -15.23 -7.09 -22.55
CA TYR A 331 -13.94 -6.96 -23.25
C TYR A 331 -14.09 -6.33 -24.64
N THR A 332 -15.15 -6.67 -25.36
CA THR A 332 -15.41 -6.17 -26.73
C THR A 332 -15.92 -4.74 -26.72
N LYS A 333 -16.81 -4.40 -25.77
CA LYS A 333 -17.42 -3.07 -25.67
C LYS A 333 -16.53 -2.04 -24.98
N ALA A 334 -15.60 -2.47 -24.14
CA ALA A 334 -14.70 -1.55 -23.47
C ALA A 334 -13.89 -0.70 -24.45
N ILE A 335 -13.84 0.59 -24.17
CA ILE A 335 -13.01 1.58 -24.87
C ILE A 335 -11.68 1.76 -24.13
N HIS A 336 -11.69 1.58 -22.80
CA HIS A 336 -10.52 1.79 -21.94
C HIS A 336 -10.16 0.52 -21.16
N TRP A 337 -8.86 0.23 -21.09
CA TRP A 337 -8.33 -0.51 -19.95
C TRP A 337 -8.10 0.49 -18.82
N PHE A 338 -8.41 0.06 -17.59
CA PHE A 338 -8.45 0.93 -16.43
C PHE A 338 -7.77 0.26 -15.25
N MET A 339 -6.84 0.98 -14.62
CA MET A 339 -6.33 0.68 -13.30
C MET A 339 -6.80 1.79 -12.36
N PRO A 340 -7.62 1.47 -11.34
CA PRO A 340 -8.26 2.47 -10.52
C PRO A 340 -7.30 3.32 -9.70
N LEU A 341 -6.15 2.75 -9.35
CA LEU A 341 -5.20 3.36 -8.48
C LEU A 341 -3.78 3.05 -8.94
N SER A 342 -3.10 4.07 -9.45
CA SER A 342 -1.67 4.20 -9.46
C SER A 342 -1.23 5.19 -8.39
N CYS A 343 -0.01 5.05 -7.94
CA CYS A 343 0.53 5.77 -6.80
C CYS A 343 1.58 6.78 -7.26
N LYS A 344 1.51 7.99 -6.73
CA LYS A 344 2.58 8.99 -6.89
C LYS A 344 3.05 9.45 -5.53
N ASP A 345 4.37 9.42 -5.34
CA ASP A 345 5.01 10.09 -4.22
C ASP A 345 4.88 11.61 -4.36
N GLN A 346 4.17 12.24 -3.43
CA GLN A 346 3.99 13.69 -3.40
C GLN A 346 5.10 14.39 -2.59
N ARG A 347 5.87 13.67 -1.78
CA ARG A 347 6.96 14.26 -0.97
C ARG A 347 7.92 15.16 -1.78
N PRO A 348 8.36 14.78 -3.00
CA PRO A 348 9.22 15.67 -3.82
C PRO A 348 8.59 17.03 -4.16
N SER A 349 7.27 17.17 -4.08
CA SER A 349 6.54 18.43 -4.33
C SER A 349 6.32 19.28 -3.08
N TRP A 350 6.73 18.82 -1.89
CA TRP A 350 6.54 19.53 -0.62
C TRP A 350 7.84 20.25 -0.22
N PRO A 351 7.90 21.59 -0.35
CA PRO A 351 9.15 22.33 -0.16
C PRO A 351 9.80 22.13 1.21
N THR A 352 8.99 22.01 2.26
CA THR A 352 9.44 21.89 3.65
C THR A 352 9.18 20.52 4.28
N SER A 353 8.79 19.52 3.48
CA SER A 353 8.48 18.18 4.00
C SER A 353 8.83 17.06 3.03
N SER A 354 9.81 17.28 2.15
CA SER A 354 10.20 16.30 1.13
C SER A 354 10.99 15.10 1.67
N SER A 355 11.42 15.15 2.92
CA SER A 355 12.30 14.14 3.53
C SER A 355 12.01 13.95 5.01
N ILE A 356 12.18 12.70 5.48
CA ILE A 356 12.08 12.34 6.90
C ILE A 356 13.12 13.02 7.79
N ARG A 357 14.21 13.51 7.19
CA ARG A 357 15.30 14.21 7.88
C ARG A 357 15.13 15.73 7.85
N HIS A 358 14.05 16.25 7.26
CA HIS A 358 13.77 17.67 7.30
C HIS A 358 13.45 18.12 8.75
N PRO A 359 13.83 19.34 9.18
CA PRO A 359 13.51 19.83 10.52
C PRO A 359 12.02 19.82 10.88
N GLU A 360 11.14 20.01 9.88
CA GLU A 360 9.68 19.94 10.02
C GLU A 360 9.12 18.51 9.84
N GLY A 361 9.98 17.54 9.55
CA GLY A 361 9.60 16.16 9.27
C GLY A 361 8.87 15.99 7.92
N THR A 362 8.19 14.87 7.78
CA THR A 362 7.29 14.54 6.67
C THR A 362 6.18 13.64 7.20
N THR A 363 5.01 13.63 6.56
CA THR A 363 4.02 12.59 6.84
C THR A 363 4.55 11.22 6.40
N LEU A 364 4.22 10.19 7.16
CA LEU A 364 4.55 8.81 6.81
C LEU A 364 3.73 8.31 5.62
N PHE A 365 2.59 8.93 5.36
CA PHE A 365 1.76 8.66 4.21
C PHE A 365 1.77 9.86 3.26
N GLY A 366 2.69 9.85 2.30
CA GLY A 366 2.85 10.89 1.30
C GLY A 366 2.59 10.45 -0.13
N THR A 367 1.79 9.39 -0.27
CA THR A 367 1.34 8.91 -1.57
C THR A 367 -0.03 9.48 -1.90
N ASP A 368 -0.23 9.80 -3.17
CA ASP A 368 -1.52 10.16 -3.74
C ASP A 368 -1.89 9.18 -4.84
N GLY A 369 -3.19 9.01 -5.05
CA GLY A 369 -3.75 8.10 -6.01
C GLY A 369 -4.11 8.80 -7.32
N TYR A 370 -3.94 8.12 -8.44
CA TYR A 370 -4.52 8.53 -9.71
C TYR A 370 -4.82 7.30 -10.58
N PRO A 371 -5.93 7.28 -11.32
CA PRO A 371 -6.22 6.18 -12.22
C PRO A 371 -5.25 6.20 -13.42
N LEU A 372 -4.87 5.02 -13.89
CA LEU A 372 -4.24 4.86 -15.19
C LEU A 372 -5.28 4.35 -16.19
N GLN A 373 -5.34 5.00 -17.34
CA GLN A 373 -6.29 4.67 -18.40
C GLN A 373 -5.53 4.59 -19.72
N THR A 374 -5.82 3.58 -20.51
CA THR A 374 -5.24 3.38 -21.85
C THR A 374 -6.29 2.81 -22.77
N ARG A 375 -6.12 2.93 -24.09
CA ARG A 375 -7.11 2.44 -25.05
C ARG A 375 -7.15 0.93 -25.04
N MET A 376 -8.35 0.40 -24.84
CA MET A 376 -8.57 -1.04 -24.88
C MET A 376 -8.22 -1.61 -26.25
N GLU A 377 -8.38 -0.85 -27.34
CA GLU A 377 -7.95 -1.28 -28.68
C GLU A 377 -6.47 -1.71 -28.73
N THR A 378 -5.58 -0.93 -28.13
CA THR A 378 -4.14 -1.25 -28.06
C THR A 378 -3.90 -2.53 -27.28
N ILE A 379 -4.58 -2.67 -26.13
CA ILE A 379 -4.51 -3.88 -25.30
C ILE A 379 -5.03 -5.11 -26.07
N ARG A 380 -6.21 -5.02 -26.71
CA ARG A 380 -6.79 -6.12 -27.50
C ARG A 380 -5.85 -6.56 -28.62
N LYS A 381 -5.23 -5.62 -29.32
CA LYS A 381 -4.29 -5.90 -30.41
C LYS A 381 -3.01 -6.58 -29.90
N ALA A 382 -2.51 -6.19 -28.73
CA ALA A 382 -1.35 -6.82 -28.10
C ALA A 382 -1.64 -8.22 -27.58
N VAL A 383 -2.76 -8.39 -26.88
CA VAL A 383 -3.25 -9.67 -26.33
C VAL A 383 -3.59 -10.66 -27.45
N GLY A 384 -4.14 -10.15 -28.56
CA GLY A 384 -4.42 -10.95 -29.75
C GLY A 384 -5.38 -12.12 -29.51
N PHE A 385 -6.33 -11.95 -28.57
CA PHE A 385 -7.30 -12.96 -28.18
C PHE A 385 -8.29 -13.27 -29.31
N SER A 386 -8.54 -14.56 -29.54
CA SER A 386 -9.53 -15.07 -30.49
C SER A 386 -10.66 -15.74 -29.74
N VAL A 387 -11.88 -15.19 -29.87
CA VAL A 387 -13.09 -15.72 -29.22
C VAL A 387 -13.42 -17.12 -29.74
N ASP A 388 -13.25 -17.36 -31.05
CA ASP A 388 -13.62 -18.62 -31.70
C ASP A 388 -12.75 -19.80 -31.24
N THR A 389 -11.47 -19.55 -30.99
CA THR A 389 -10.49 -20.57 -30.63
C THR A 389 -10.11 -20.54 -29.14
N ASN A 390 -10.63 -19.57 -28.39
CA ASN A 390 -10.26 -19.27 -27.01
C ASN A 390 -8.74 -19.30 -26.80
N SER A 391 -8.01 -18.58 -27.66
CA SER A 391 -6.54 -18.61 -27.69
C SER A 391 -5.93 -17.24 -27.89
N PHE A 392 -4.65 -17.12 -27.54
CA PHE A 392 -3.87 -15.88 -27.56
C PHE A 392 -2.79 -15.95 -28.65
N ASN A 393 -2.57 -14.82 -29.31
CA ASN A 393 -1.42 -14.66 -30.19
C ASN A 393 -0.31 -13.93 -29.42
N PRO A 394 0.93 -14.45 -29.39
CA PRO A 394 2.00 -13.78 -28.66
C PRO A 394 2.20 -12.33 -29.09
N CYS A 395 2.20 -11.42 -28.12
CA CYS A 395 2.50 -10.01 -28.38
C CYS A 395 3.89 -9.86 -29.00
N LYS A 396 3.97 -9.21 -30.17
CA LYS A 396 5.25 -8.93 -30.83
C LYS A 396 6.04 -7.94 -29.99
N LYS A 397 7.33 -8.23 -29.74
CA LYS A 397 8.20 -7.39 -28.89
C LYS A 397 8.24 -5.94 -29.37
N GLU A 398 8.33 -5.73 -30.67
CA GLU A 398 8.36 -4.40 -31.28
C GLU A 398 7.06 -3.64 -31.00
N PHE A 399 5.92 -4.32 -31.10
CA PHE A 399 4.61 -3.72 -30.80
C PHE A 399 4.46 -3.38 -29.31
N PHE A 400 4.93 -4.26 -28.42
CA PHE A 400 4.94 -4.00 -26.98
C PHE A 400 5.68 -2.70 -26.64
N TRP A 401 6.94 -2.56 -27.06
CA TRP A 401 7.74 -1.39 -26.67
C TRP A 401 7.30 -0.12 -27.38
N SER A 402 6.98 -0.19 -28.68
CA SER A 402 6.68 1.01 -29.48
C SER A 402 5.25 1.51 -29.34
N VAL A 403 4.30 0.66 -28.92
CA VAL A 403 2.87 1.02 -28.84
C VAL A 403 2.37 0.86 -27.42
N VAL A 404 2.36 -0.35 -26.86
CA VAL A 404 1.74 -0.62 -25.54
C VAL A 404 2.43 0.19 -24.45
N ALA A 405 3.75 0.03 -24.32
CA ALA A 405 4.52 0.70 -23.29
C ALA A 405 4.55 2.23 -23.47
N ALA A 406 4.58 2.70 -24.72
CA ALA A 406 4.52 4.11 -25.04
C ALA A 406 3.16 4.74 -24.67
N GLU A 407 2.06 4.02 -24.87
CA GLU A 407 0.72 4.50 -24.48
C GLU A 407 0.55 4.54 -22.97
N ILE A 408 1.05 3.53 -22.24
CA ILE A 408 1.10 3.56 -20.77
C ILE A 408 2.00 4.70 -20.28
N ALA A 409 3.14 4.95 -20.93
CA ALA A 409 3.99 6.10 -20.61
C ALA A 409 3.24 7.43 -20.79
N ALA A 410 2.46 7.55 -21.86
CA ALA A 410 1.63 8.72 -22.11
C ALA A 410 0.53 8.88 -21.05
N ALA A 411 -0.08 7.77 -20.59
CA ALA A 411 -1.05 7.79 -19.51
C ALA A 411 -0.45 8.29 -18.19
N HIS A 412 0.78 7.86 -17.86
CA HIS A 412 1.55 8.36 -16.71
C HIS A 412 1.92 9.85 -16.83
N ALA A 413 2.27 10.29 -18.03
CA ALA A 413 2.68 11.67 -18.31
C ALA A 413 1.51 12.64 -18.52
N ALA A 414 0.30 12.12 -18.75
CA ALA A 414 -0.86 12.93 -19.09
C ALA A 414 -1.07 13.99 -17.98
N PRO A 415 -1.15 15.29 -18.34
CA PRO A 415 -1.55 16.30 -17.38
C PRO A 415 -2.90 15.86 -16.83
N ARG A 416 -3.02 15.85 -15.50
CA ARG A 416 -4.15 15.34 -14.68
C ARG A 416 -5.46 16.07 -15.00
N LYS A 417 -5.92 16.02 -16.24
CA LYS A 417 -7.00 16.82 -16.83
C LYS A 417 -8.37 16.16 -16.64
N ASP A 418 -8.41 14.85 -16.39
CA ASP A 418 -9.67 14.11 -16.19
C ASP A 418 -9.89 13.77 -14.73
N LEU A 419 -9.91 14.78 -13.85
CA LEU A 419 -10.42 14.61 -12.50
C LEU A 419 -11.89 14.10 -12.51
N ALA A 420 -12.65 14.34 -13.59
CA ALA A 420 -14.00 13.79 -13.76
C ALA A 420 -14.01 12.26 -13.97
N ALA A 421 -13.00 11.68 -14.64
CA ALA A 421 -12.87 10.24 -14.77
C ALA A 421 -12.36 9.58 -13.48
N VAL A 422 -11.67 10.35 -12.63
CA VAL A 422 -11.27 9.95 -11.28
C VAL A 422 -12.49 9.81 -10.39
N ASP A 423 -13.42 10.78 -10.41
CA ASP A 423 -14.66 10.70 -9.63
C ASP A 423 -15.49 9.49 -10.07
N SER A 424 -15.69 9.27 -11.38
CA SER A 424 -16.40 8.07 -11.85
C SER A 424 -15.67 6.76 -11.57
N GLY A 425 -14.34 6.74 -11.70
CA GLY A 425 -13.52 5.55 -11.53
C GLY A 425 -13.38 5.14 -10.06
N LEU A 426 -13.25 6.11 -9.16
CA LEU A 426 -13.25 5.84 -7.73
C LEU A 426 -14.66 5.56 -7.23
N ASP A 427 -15.69 6.25 -7.68
CA ASP A 427 -17.08 5.88 -7.36
C ASP A 427 -17.38 4.44 -7.82
N ILE A 428 -16.89 4.02 -8.99
CA ILE A 428 -16.97 2.63 -9.44
C ILE A 428 -16.26 1.70 -8.43
N VAL A 429 -15.04 1.99 -8.02
CA VAL A 429 -14.30 1.16 -7.04
C VAL A 429 -15.00 1.14 -5.68
N LEU A 430 -15.43 2.29 -5.19
CA LEU A 430 -16.15 2.45 -3.94
C LEU A 430 -17.49 1.69 -3.98
N ASN A 431 -18.22 1.72 -5.10
CA ASN A 431 -19.45 0.97 -5.31
C ASN A 431 -19.20 -0.53 -5.45
N ILE A 432 -18.14 -0.95 -6.14
CA ILE A 432 -17.72 -2.36 -6.22
C ILE A 432 -17.41 -2.90 -4.82
N LEU A 433 -16.69 -2.12 -4.02
CA LEU A 433 -16.37 -2.48 -2.65
C LEU A 433 -17.63 -2.44 -1.76
N ALA A 434 -18.56 -1.51 -1.96
CA ALA A 434 -19.86 -1.45 -1.27
C ALA A 434 -20.73 -2.70 -1.51
N LEU A 435 -20.81 -3.14 -2.77
CA LEU A 435 -21.59 -4.30 -3.18
C LEU A 435 -21.07 -5.62 -2.57
N ASN A 436 -19.79 -5.70 -2.23
CA ASN A 436 -19.22 -6.84 -1.50
C ASN A 436 -19.61 -6.88 -0.01
N HIS A 437 -20.20 -5.81 0.52
CA HIS A 437 -20.46 -5.65 1.95
C HIS A 437 -21.95 -5.45 2.31
N SER A 438 -22.85 -5.33 1.32
CA SER A 438 -24.29 -5.42 1.57
C SER A 438 -24.69 -6.85 1.98
N GLU A 439 -25.46 -6.97 3.07
CA GLU A 439 -25.66 -8.15 3.93
C GLU A 439 -25.72 -9.56 3.28
N PRO A 440 -25.06 -10.58 3.89
CA PRO A 440 -25.34 -12.00 3.65
C PRO A 440 -26.60 -12.41 4.41
N GLY A 441 -27.73 -11.85 4.01
CA GLY A 441 -28.92 -11.78 4.86
C GLY A 441 -30.19 -12.31 4.22
N LEU A 442 -30.14 -13.36 3.39
CA LEU A 442 -31.26 -14.25 3.04
C LEU A 442 -30.80 -15.16 1.90
N TYR A 443 -30.43 -16.42 2.18
CA TYR A 443 -30.81 -17.63 1.41
C TYR A 443 -30.03 -18.86 1.92
N ASN A 444 -30.79 -19.91 2.23
CA ASN A 444 -30.44 -21.32 2.39
C ASN A 444 -29.84 -21.82 3.72
N LYS A 445 -30.78 -22.28 4.56
CA LYS A 445 -30.64 -23.47 5.40
C LYS A 445 -30.36 -24.72 4.55
N GLU A 446 -29.70 -25.68 5.19
CA GLU A 446 -29.46 -27.09 4.80
C GLU A 446 -28.28 -27.35 3.85
N LEU A 447 -27.14 -27.75 4.43
CA LEU A 447 -26.65 -29.13 4.37
C LEU A 447 -25.35 -29.26 5.19
N ALA A 448 -25.41 -30.07 6.24
CA ALA A 448 -24.23 -30.57 6.95
C ALA A 448 -23.98 -32.02 6.52
N ALA A 449 -22.74 -32.34 6.15
CA ALA A 449 -22.14 -33.66 6.40
C ALA A 449 -20.59 -33.61 6.28
N PRO A 450 -19.86 -34.47 7.03
CA PRO A 450 -18.46 -34.24 7.36
C PRO A 450 -17.46 -35.13 6.59
N GLY A 451 -16.22 -34.65 6.53
CA GLY A 451 -15.02 -35.49 6.47
C GLY A 451 -14.26 -35.48 5.13
N ARG A 452 -13.01 -34.99 5.17
CA ARG A 452 -11.86 -35.63 4.51
C ARG A 452 -10.54 -35.00 4.98
N HIS A 453 -9.55 -35.89 5.09
CA HIS A 453 -8.21 -35.68 5.64
C HIS A 453 -7.34 -34.73 4.80
N LEU A 454 -6.62 -33.85 5.48
CA LEU A 454 -5.51 -33.03 4.96
C LEU A 454 -4.29 -33.92 4.68
N LEU A 455 -3.79 -33.88 3.45
CA LEU A 455 -2.44 -34.32 3.08
C LEU A 455 -1.58 -33.07 2.90
N GLY A 456 -0.61 -32.90 3.79
CA GLY A 456 0.36 -31.81 3.76
C GLY A 456 1.37 -31.98 2.63
N PHE A 457 1.72 -30.87 2.00
CA PHE A 457 2.94 -30.73 1.23
C PHE A 457 3.64 -29.45 1.65
N THR A 458 4.62 -29.58 2.55
CA THR A 458 5.64 -28.57 2.78
C THR A 458 6.78 -28.81 1.80
N ARG A 459 7.23 -27.76 1.12
CA ARG A 459 8.59 -27.70 0.57
C ARG A 459 9.25 -26.43 1.10
N PRO A 460 10.48 -26.51 1.60
CA PRO A 460 11.21 -25.34 2.08
C PRO A 460 11.68 -24.52 0.88
N VAL A 461 11.42 -23.21 0.90
CA VAL A 461 12.09 -22.25 0.02
C VAL A 461 13.38 -21.83 0.71
N GLU A 462 14.52 -22.10 0.07
CA GLU A 462 15.83 -21.69 0.56
C GLU A 462 16.01 -20.17 0.46
N SER A 463 16.62 -19.61 1.49
CA SER A 463 16.84 -18.17 1.71
C SER A 463 17.60 -17.46 0.59
N CYS A 464 17.07 -16.35 0.08
CA CYS A 464 17.76 -15.44 -0.84
C CYS A 464 18.26 -14.17 -0.15
N ARG A 465 19.39 -13.65 -0.63
CA ARG A 465 20.03 -12.42 -0.14
C ARG A 465 19.58 -11.24 -1.00
N TYR A 466 19.03 -10.21 -0.38
CA TYR A 466 18.63 -8.98 -1.07
C TYR A 466 19.83 -8.13 -1.48
N HIS A 467 19.94 -7.79 -2.77
CA HIS A 467 20.83 -6.75 -3.29
C HIS A 467 20.02 -5.52 -3.71
N GLN A 468 20.63 -4.33 -3.71
CA GLN A 468 20.00 -3.04 -4.05
C GLN A 468 19.48 -2.93 -5.50
N ASP A 469 19.57 -4.00 -6.29
CA ASP A 469 19.26 -4.06 -7.72
C ASP A 469 18.16 -5.08 -8.08
N THR A 470 17.31 -5.47 -7.13
CA THR A 470 16.24 -6.45 -7.39
C THR A 470 14.90 -5.76 -7.68
N ILE A 471 14.21 -6.18 -8.74
CA ILE A 471 12.80 -5.84 -9.00
C ILE A 471 11.94 -6.99 -8.48
N VAL A 472 10.93 -6.66 -7.68
CA VAL A 472 9.95 -7.60 -7.12
C VAL A 472 8.62 -7.39 -7.83
N LEU A 473 8.09 -8.43 -8.46
CA LEU A 473 6.74 -8.46 -9.01
C LEU A 473 5.89 -9.38 -8.14
N LEU A 474 4.77 -8.86 -7.64
CA LEU A 474 3.83 -9.65 -6.86
C LEU A 474 2.78 -10.25 -7.78
N ALA A 475 2.33 -11.48 -7.53
CA ALA A 475 1.41 -12.21 -8.39
C ALA A 475 0.33 -12.99 -7.59
N GLU A 476 -0.96 -12.91 -7.92
CA GLU A 476 -2.04 -13.69 -7.27
C GLU A 476 -2.35 -14.96 -8.07
N ARG A 477 -2.49 -16.15 -7.46
CA ARG A 477 -2.95 -17.37 -8.18
C ARG A 477 -3.98 -18.14 -7.36
N ARG A 478 -5.13 -18.51 -7.96
CA ARG A 478 -6.12 -19.38 -7.30
C ARG A 478 -5.61 -20.83 -7.18
N PRO A 479 -5.98 -21.58 -6.13
CA PRO A 479 -5.62 -22.99 -5.97
C PRO A 479 -6.14 -23.94 -7.07
N GLN A 480 -7.04 -23.49 -7.95
CA GLN A 480 -7.65 -24.30 -9.01
C GLN A 480 -7.64 -23.65 -10.40
N SER A 481 -6.90 -22.55 -10.62
CA SER A 481 -6.73 -21.95 -11.95
C SER A 481 -5.28 -21.53 -12.22
N ASP A 482 -4.84 -21.63 -13.47
CA ASP A 482 -3.48 -21.33 -13.92
C ASP A 482 -3.16 -19.83 -14.10
N SER A 483 -3.99 -18.93 -13.56
CA SER A 483 -3.91 -17.49 -13.86
C SER A 483 -3.29 -16.66 -12.74
N VAL A 484 -2.64 -15.56 -13.14
CA VAL A 484 -1.80 -14.68 -12.31
C VAL A 484 -2.28 -13.21 -12.35
N LEU A 485 -2.53 -12.56 -11.21
CA LEU A 485 -2.75 -11.09 -11.12
C LEU A 485 -1.47 -10.38 -10.65
N LEU A 486 -0.87 -9.51 -11.46
CA LEU A 486 0.41 -8.87 -11.15
C LEU A 486 0.24 -7.56 -10.36
N PHE A 487 1.05 -7.29 -9.33
CA PHE A 487 1.25 -5.94 -8.77
C PHE A 487 2.72 -5.53 -8.89
N ALA A 488 2.94 -4.28 -9.26
CA ALA A 488 4.27 -3.70 -9.47
C ALA A 488 4.50 -2.54 -8.52
N LEU A 489 5.53 -2.63 -7.68
CA LEU A 489 6.01 -1.51 -6.88
C LEU A 489 7.45 -1.22 -7.29
N ASN A 490 7.68 -0.13 -8.02
CA ASN A 490 9.02 0.40 -8.24
C ASN A 490 9.30 1.51 -7.22
N LEU A 491 10.23 1.25 -6.30
CA LEU A 491 10.57 2.16 -5.20
C LEU A 491 11.67 3.17 -5.57
N ASN A 492 12.18 3.16 -6.80
CA ASN A 492 13.17 4.11 -7.29
C ASN A 492 12.64 4.87 -8.50
N ASP A 493 11.86 5.92 -8.22
CA ASP A 493 11.67 7.05 -9.13
C ASP A 493 12.44 8.25 -8.55
N GLN A 494 13.75 8.25 -8.76
CA GLN A 494 14.52 9.48 -8.76
C GLN A 494 14.34 10.02 -10.18
N GLY A 495 13.46 11.01 -10.36
CA GLY A 495 13.37 11.74 -11.62
C GLY A 495 14.76 12.24 -12.05
N PRO A 496 14.98 12.52 -13.34
CA PRO A 496 16.28 12.99 -13.81
C PRO A 496 16.67 14.24 -13.03
N SER A 497 17.69 14.12 -12.18
CA SER A 497 18.42 15.29 -11.67
C SER A 497 19.02 15.97 -12.89
N SER A 498 18.46 17.13 -13.28
CA SER A 498 19.12 17.99 -14.26
C SER A 498 20.50 18.40 -13.71
N PRO A 499 21.51 18.51 -14.58
CA PRO A 499 22.88 18.88 -14.21
C PRO A 499 22.98 20.27 -13.58
#